data_AF-A0A842NP84-F1
#
_entry.id   AF-A0A842NP84-F1
#
_cell.length_a   1.000
_cell.length_b   1.000
_cell.length_c   1.000
_cell.angle_alpha   90.00
_cell.angle_beta   90.00
_cell.angle_gamma   90.00
#
_symmetry.space_group_name_H-M   'P 1'
#
loop_
_entity.id
_entity.type
_entity.pdbx_description
1 polymer ?
#
loop_
_entity_poly.entity_id
_entity_poly.type
_entity_poly.pdbx_seq_one_letter_code
_entity_poly.pdbx_strand_id
1 'polypeptide(L)' 'MLTQKEIEVLELRAKELTQIEVSKKLGISQAAVSNFEKNALRKIREARQTLEEAKRLGLK' A
#
# COMPACT_ATOMS: atom_id res chain seq x y z
N MET A 1 -1.78 -10.10 1.49
CA MET A 1 -1.00 -9.46 2.58
C MET A 1 -0.05 -8.42 2.00
N LEU A 2 0.15 -7.30 2.70
CA LEU A 2 1.13 -6.28 2.31
C LEU A 2 2.55 -6.74 2.66
N THR A 3 3.54 -6.34 1.86
CA THR A 3 4.95 -6.55 2.17
C THR A 3 5.49 -5.43 3.06
N GLN A 4 6.63 -5.65 3.71
CA GLN A 4 7.28 -4.60 4.51
C GLN A 4 7.59 -3.34 3.69
N LYS A 5 8.00 -3.50 2.42
CA LYS A 5 8.28 -2.37 1.52
C LYS A 5 7.02 -1.62 1.09
N GLU A 6 5.92 -2.34 0.87
CA GLU A 6 4.61 -1.72 0.61
C GLU A 6 4.12 -0.90 1.81
N ILE A 7 4.28 -1.44 3.02
CA ILE A 7 3.94 -0.74 4.27
C ILE A 7 4.80 0.51 4.44
N GLU A 8 6.13 0.37 4.33
CA GLU A 8 7.08 1.47 4.49
C GLU A 8 6.84 2.60 3.48
N VAL A 9 6.51 2.27 2.22
CA VAL A 9 6.12 3.27 1.21
C VAL A 9 4.84 4.00 1.60
N LEU A 10 3.79 3.28 2.02
CA LEU A 10 2.52 3.91 2.43
C LEU A 10 2.68 4.79 3.67
N GLU A 11 3.47 4.38 4.65
CA GLU A 11 3.75 5.17 5.85
C GLU A 11 4.44 6.50 5.53
N LEU A 12 5.40 6.49 4.59
CA LEU A 12 6.06 7.72 4.17
C LEU A 12 5.14 8.60 3.34
N ARG A 13 4.31 8.00 2.46
CA ARG A 13 3.30 8.74 1.68
C ARG A 13 2.23 9.37 2.59
N ALA A 14 1.86 8.71 3.69
CA ALA A 14 0.94 9.25 4.70
C ALA A 14 1.50 10.46 5.46
N LYS A 15 2.83 10.63 5.46
CA LYS A 15 3.54 11.81 5.98
C LYS A 15 3.71 12.90 4.90
N GLU A 16 2.93 12.82 3.82
CA GLU A 16 2.90 13.76 2.69
C GLU A 16 4.19 13.83 1.84
N LEU A 17 5.16 12.93 2.05
CA LEU A 17 6.34 12.86 1.18
C LEU A 17 5.93 12.43 -0.23
N THR A 18 6.43 13.10 -1.26
CA THR A 18 6.28 12.71 -2.66
C THR A 18 6.97 11.37 -2.96
N GLN A 19 6.57 10.69 -4.04
CA GLN A 19 7.24 9.45 -4.44
C GLN A 19 8.74 9.64 -4.72
N ILE A 20 9.16 10.84 -5.15
CA ILE A 20 10.56 11.21 -5.36
C ILE A 20 11.31 11.31 -4.03
N GLU A 21 10.70 11.93 -3.01
CA GLU A 21 11.31 12.01 -1.67
C GLU A 21 11.38 10.63 -1.01
N VAL A 22 10.33 9.83 -1.17
CA VAL A 22 10.32 8.42 -0.72
C VAL A 22 11.41 7.62 -1.43
N SER A 23 11.59 7.81 -2.74
CA SER A 23 12.61 7.08 -3.51
C SER A 23 14.02 7.42 -3.02
N LYS A 24 14.30 8.71 -2.76
CA LYS A 24 15.55 9.17 -2.15
C LYS A 24 15.76 8.59 -0.76
N LYS A 25 14.72 8.57 0.08
CA LYS A 25 14.79 8.09 1.47
C LYS A 25 15.00 6.58 1.56
N LEU A 26 14.41 5.82 0.65
CA LEU A 26 14.47 4.35 0.62
C LEU A 26 15.62 3.81 -0.24
N GLY A 27 16.36 4.66 -0.96
CA GLY A 27 17.45 4.24 -1.83
C GLY A 27 16.99 3.38 -3.02
N ILE A 28 15.78 3.62 -3.53
CA ILE A 28 15.19 2.88 -4.67
C ILE A 28 14.74 3.84 -5.76
N SER A 29 14.37 3.32 -6.94
CA SER A 29 13.84 4.16 -8.02
C SER A 29 12.43 4.67 -7.69
N GLN A 30 12.06 5.84 -8.22
CA GLN A 30 10.69 6.35 -8.09
C GLN A 30 9.66 5.40 -8.75
N ALA A 31 10.05 4.72 -9.83
CA ALA A 31 9.22 3.67 -10.44
C ALA A 31 8.96 2.50 -9.49
N ALA A 32 9.97 2.08 -8.71
CA ALA A 32 9.79 1.05 -7.68
C ALA A 32 8.83 1.52 -6.57
N VAL A 33 8.96 2.78 -6.11
CA VAL A 33 8.01 3.38 -5.14
C VAL A 33 6.59 3.36 -5.68
N SER A 34 6.38 3.81 -6.92
CA SER A 34 5.07 3.80 -7.58
C SER A 34 4.47 2.39 -7.66
N ASN A 35 5.29 1.39 -8.01
CA ASN A 35 4.86 -0.01 -8.04
C ASN A 35 4.45 -0.52 -6.66
N PHE A 36 5.23 -0.25 -5.61
CA PHE A 36 4.89 -0.62 -4.25
C PHE A 36 3.60 0.06 -3.78
N GLU A 37 3.46 1.37 -4.00
CA GLU A 37 2.25 2.12 -3.63
C GLU A 37 1.01 1.58 -4.34
N LYS A 38 1.08 1.39 -5.67
CA LYS A 38 -0.03 0.84 -6.46
C LYS A 38 -0.43 -0.56 -6.00
N ASN A 39 0.54 -1.45 -5.75
CA ASN A 39 0.28 -2.80 -5.30
C ASN A 39 -0.33 -2.83 -3.90
N ALA A 40 0.19 -2.02 -2.99
CA ALA A 40 -0.32 -1.91 -1.62
C ALA A 40 -1.78 -1.44 -1.62
N LEU A 41 -2.08 -0.35 -2.36
CA LEU A 41 -3.43 0.19 -2.47
C LEU A 41 -4.42 -0.79 -3.11
N ARG A 42 -3.97 -1.56 -4.12
CA ARG A 42 -4.79 -2.62 -4.71
C ARG A 42 -5.13 -3.69 -3.68
N LYS A 43 -4.14 -4.19 -2.93
CA LYS A 43 -4.34 -5.21 -1.88
C LYS A 43 -5.27 -4.73 -0.77
N ILE A 44 -5.15 -3.48 -0.35
CA ILE A 44 -6.06 -2.89 0.66
C ILE A 44 -7.49 -2.85 0.13
N ARG A 45 -7.68 -2.44 -1.13
CA ARG A 45 -9.01 -2.39 -1.77
C ARG A 45 -9.65 -3.77 -1.86
N GLU A 46 -8.89 -4.76 -2.32
CA GLU A 46 -9.34 -6.15 -2.41
C GLU A 46 -9.69 -6.70 -1.02
N ALA A 47 -8.81 -6.51 -0.03
CA ALA A 47 -9.06 -6.94 1.34
C ALA A 47 -10.32 -6.28 1.92
N ARG A 48 -10.53 -4.98 1.68
CA ARG A 48 -11.75 -4.29 2.08
C ARG A 48 -12.99 -4.92 1.44
N GLN A 49 -12.96 -5.19 0.13
CA GLN A 49 -14.07 -5.85 -0.57
C GLN A 49 -14.35 -7.24 0.00
N THR A 50 -13.32 -8.04 0.25
CA THR A 50 -13.45 -9.35 0.87
C THR A 50 -14.06 -9.27 2.27
N LEU A 51 -13.63 -8.30 3.10
CA LEU A 51 -14.18 -8.11 4.44
C LEU A 51 -15.65 -7.65 4.40
N GLU A 52 -16.02 -6.76 3.47
CA GLU A 52 -17.42 -6.37 3.30
C GLU A 52 -18.29 -7.53 2.84
N GLU A 53 -17.78 -8.39 1.94
CA GLU A 53 -18.47 -9.60 1.51
C GLU A 53 -18.61 -10.62 2.66
N ALA A 54 -17.55 -10.82 3.45
CA ALA A 54 -17.59 -11.70 4.62
C ALA A 54 -18.64 -11.24 5.63
N LYS A 55 -18.72 -9.93 5.91
CA LYS A 55 -19.77 -9.34 6.75
C LYS A 55 -21.16 -9.58 6.18
N ARG A 56 -21.36 -9.37 4.86
CA ARG A 56 -22.63 -9.61 4.16
C ARG A 56 -23.09 -11.06 4.30
N LEU A 57 -22.15 -12.00 4.28
CA LEU A 57 -22.40 -13.44 4.42
C LEU A 57 -22.50 -13.92 5.89
N GLY A 58 -22.31 -13.03 6.87
CA GLY A 58 -22.37 -13.38 8.29
C GLY A 58 -21.17 -14.21 8.78
N LEU A 59 -20.06 -14.19 8.04
CA LEU A 59 -18.82 -14.85 8.43
C LEU A 59 -18.11 -14.01 9.51
N LYS A 60 -17.78 -14.63 10.64
CA LYS A 60 -17.10 -14.00 11.79
C LYS A 60 -15.59 -14.13 11.68
#